data_AF-A0A8T3VAA4-F1
#
_entry.id   AF-A0A8T3VAA4-F1
#
_cell.length_a   1.000
_cell.length_b   1.000
_cell.length_c   1.000
_cell.angle_alpha   90.00
_cell.angle_beta   90.00
_cell.angle_gamma   90.00
#
_symmetry.space_group_name_H-M   'P 1'
#
loop_
_entity.id
_entity.type
_entity.pdbx_description
1 polymer ?
#
loop_
_entity_poly.entity_id
_entity_poly.type
_entity_poly.pdbx_seq_one_letter_code
_entity_poly.pdbx_strand_id
1 'polypeptide(L)'
;VEMLKYKAEIYGKTFRQISRWYPSSKTCNNCGYYNKDLKYETKWKCPQCQKIHDRDINAAKNILKQGLTDLINETMNLWSRGDSTVILLSWESISP
;
A
#
# COMPACT_ATOMS: atom_id res chain seq x y z
N VAL A 1 -5.69 -13.87 6.49
CA VAL A 1 -5.82 -13.29 5.13
C VAL A 1 -6.20 -14.31 4.06
N GLU A 2 -6.23 -15.61 4.38
CA GLU A 2 -6.52 -16.70 3.42
C GLU A 2 -7.82 -16.50 2.64
N MET A 3 -8.92 -16.12 3.32
CA MET A 3 -10.20 -15.88 2.63
C MET A 3 -10.14 -14.73 1.60
N LEU A 4 -9.30 -13.70 1.82
CA LEU A 4 -9.11 -12.62 0.84
C LEU A 4 -8.33 -13.11 -0.38
N LYS A 5 -7.27 -13.90 -0.15
CA LYS A 5 -6.47 -14.51 -1.21
C LYS A 5 -7.30 -15.46 -2.07
N TYR A 6 -8.05 -16.35 -1.42
CA TYR A 6 -8.97 -17.29 -2.07
C TYR A 6 -10.01 -16.58 -2.95
N LYS A 7 -10.66 -15.54 -2.42
CA LYS A 7 -11.62 -14.76 -3.21
C LYS A 7 -10.95 -14.04 -4.38
N ALA A 8 -9.77 -13.45 -4.17
CA ALA A 8 -9.05 -12.78 -5.25
C ALA A 8 -8.75 -13.75 -6.40
N GLU A 9 -8.31 -14.96 -6.10
CA GLU A 9 -8.05 -16.01 -7.09
C GLU A 9 -9.31 -16.38 -7.90
N ILE A 10 -10.46 -16.57 -7.23
CA ILE A 10 -11.74 -16.85 -7.91
C ILE A 10 -12.12 -15.76 -8.92
N TYR A 11 -11.87 -14.49 -8.58
CA TYR A 11 -12.23 -13.36 -9.42
C TYR A 11 -11.10 -12.92 -10.37
N GLY A 12 -10.02 -13.69 -10.51
CA GLY A 12 -8.87 -13.33 -11.34
C GLY A 12 -8.20 -12.02 -10.92
N LYS A 13 -8.20 -11.72 -9.61
CA LYS A 13 -7.58 -10.52 -9.03
C LYS A 13 -6.25 -10.86 -8.38
N THR A 14 -5.28 -9.97 -8.54
CA THR A 14 -3.97 -10.09 -7.88
C THR A 14 -4.10 -9.73 -6.40
N PHE A 15 -3.71 -10.66 -5.52
CA PHE A 15 -3.62 -10.42 -4.08
C PHE A 15 -2.18 -10.12 -3.67
N ARG A 16 -1.96 -8.99 -3.00
CA ARG A 16 -0.67 -8.63 -2.40
C ARG A 16 -0.85 -8.22 -0.95
N GLN A 17 0.03 -8.71 -0.09
CA GLN A 17 0.04 -8.39 1.32
C GLN A 17 1.26 -7.51 1.63
N ILE A 18 1.03 -6.37 2.29
CA ILE A 18 2.10 -5.50 2.78
C ILE A 18 2.53 -5.90 4.20
N SER A 19 3.65 -5.35 4.66
CA SER A 19 4.15 -5.56 6.02
C SER A 19 3.09 -5.22 7.09
N ARG A 20 2.91 -6.14 8.04
CA ARG A 20 2.02 -5.96 9.19
C ARG A 20 2.41 -4.79 10.10
N TRP A 21 3.67 -4.36 10.03
CA TRP A 21 4.23 -3.30 10.87
C TRP A 21 4.19 -1.93 10.20
N TYR A 22 3.66 -1.84 8.98
CA TYR A 22 3.51 -0.57 8.28
C TYR A 22 2.47 0.32 9.01
N PRO A 23 2.83 1.54 9.44
CA PRO A 23 1.97 2.39 10.26
C PRO A 23 0.88 3.11 9.43
N SER A 24 0.02 2.35 8.76
CA SER A 24 -0.96 2.87 7.80
C SER A 24 -1.95 3.87 8.39
N SER A 25 -2.47 3.62 9.59
CA SER A 25 -3.46 4.49 10.26
C SER A 25 -2.84 5.75 10.88
N LYS A 26 -1.56 5.67 11.26
CA LYS A 26 -0.80 6.75 11.91
C LYS A 26 -0.07 7.66 10.93
N THR A 27 0.09 7.25 9.69
CA THR A 27 0.77 8.04 8.65
C THR A 27 -0.24 8.93 7.92
N CYS A 28 0.03 10.22 7.78
CA CYS A 28 -0.79 11.11 6.97
C CYS A 28 -0.66 10.73 5.48
N ASN A 29 -1.74 10.34 4.82
CA ASN A 29 -1.71 10.00 3.40
C ASN A 29 -1.41 11.18 2.47
N ASN A 30 -1.49 12.41 2.99
CA ASN A 30 -1.32 13.63 2.21
C ASN A 30 0.14 14.11 2.21
N CYS A 31 0.79 14.11 3.37
CA CYS A 31 2.15 14.67 3.54
C CYS A 31 3.16 13.68 4.13
N GLY A 32 2.76 12.47 4.52
CA GLY A 32 3.66 11.46 5.08
C GLY A 32 3.98 11.60 6.57
N TYR A 33 3.42 12.59 7.27
CA TYR A 33 3.63 12.76 8.72
C TYR A 33 3.24 11.49 9.49
N TYR A 34 4.14 10.96 10.31
CA TYR A 34 3.86 9.83 11.21
C TYR A 34 3.46 10.34 12.60
N ASN A 35 2.17 10.19 12.93
CA ASN A 35 1.62 10.55 14.23
C ASN A 35 1.87 9.43 15.25
N LYS A 36 2.97 9.55 16.00
CA LYS A 36 3.38 8.59 17.04
C LYS A 36 2.34 8.46 18.16
N ASP A 37 1.75 9.60 18.54
CA ASP A 37 0.89 9.73 19.71
C ASP A 37 -0.57 9.34 19.45
N LEU A 38 -0.93 9.03 18.21
CA LEU A 38 -2.27 8.55 17.85
C LEU A 38 -2.55 7.19 18.53
N LYS A 39 -3.65 7.10 19.29
CA LYS A 39 -4.04 5.89 20.05
C LYS A 39 -5.31 5.29 19.48
N TYR A 40 -6.47 5.86 19.78
CA TYR A 40 -7.80 5.26 19.52
C TYR A 40 -8.79 6.20 18.78
N GLU A 41 -8.40 7.45 18.52
CA GLU A 41 -9.17 8.47 17.80
C GLU A 41 -9.54 8.07 16.36
N THR A 42 -10.83 7.87 16.09
CA THR A 42 -11.35 7.53 14.74
C THR A 42 -11.09 8.62 13.69
N LYS A 43 -10.91 9.87 14.13
CA LYS A 43 -10.50 11.00 13.30
C LYS A 43 -9.34 11.74 13.94
N TRP A 44 -8.43 12.25 13.12
CA TRP A 44 -7.32 13.07 13.61
C TRP A 44 -6.92 14.13 12.59
N LYS A 45 -6.43 15.27 13.06
CA LYS A 45 -5.92 16.35 12.22
C LYS A 45 -4.41 16.23 12.12
N CYS A 46 -3.88 16.20 10.90
CA CYS A 46 -2.44 16.18 10.70
C CYS A 46 -1.81 17.51 11.16
N PRO A 47 -0.83 17.51 12.07
CA PRO A 47 -0.21 18.76 12.55
C PRO A 47 0.66 19.42 11.47
N GLN A 48 1.15 18.68 10.49
CA GLN A 48 1.98 19.25 9.41
C GLN A 48 1.16 19.87 8.29
N CYS A 49 0.18 19.15 7.73
CA CYS A 49 -0.58 19.63 6.57
C CYS A 49 -2.03 20.02 6.90
N GLN A 50 -2.42 19.98 8.17
CA GLN A 50 -3.73 20.41 8.68
C GLN A 50 -4.95 19.64 8.16
N LYS A 51 -4.74 18.58 7.36
CA LYS A 51 -5.81 17.73 6.83
C LYS A 51 -6.45 16.92 7.95
N ILE A 52 -7.78 16.84 7.92
CA ILE A 52 -8.54 15.99 8.83
C ILE A 52 -8.71 14.63 8.16
N HIS A 53 -8.29 13.59 8.86
CA HIS A 53 -8.37 12.20 8.42
C HIS A 53 -9.50 11.48 9.14
N ASP A 54 -10.30 10.76 8.38
CA ASP A 54 -10.93 9.53 8.87
C ASP A 54 -9.84 8.44 8.89
N ARG A 55 -9.67 7.77 10.04
CA ARG A 55 -8.56 6.86 10.28
C ARG A 55 -8.55 5.68 9.30
N ASP A 56 -9.71 5.10 9.03
CA ASP A 56 -9.82 3.89 8.21
C ASP A 56 -9.66 4.22 6.73
N ILE A 57 -10.25 5.32 6.28
CA ILE A 57 -10.05 5.83 4.90
C ILE A 57 -8.56 6.20 4.69
N ASN A 58 -7.93 6.81 5.69
CA ASN A 58 -6.52 7.15 5.63
C ASN A 58 -5.64 5.89 5.57
N ALA A 59 -5.91 4.90 6.43
CA ALA A 59 -5.20 3.63 6.44
C ALA A 59 -5.33 2.90 5.10
N ALA A 60 -6.54 2.81 4.53
CA ALA A 60 -6.78 2.16 3.24
C ALA A 60 -5.96 2.81 2.11
N LYS A 61 -5.93 4.15 2.04
CA LYS A 61 -5.11 4.89 1.06
C LYS A 61 -3.62 4.62 1.22
N ASN A 62 -3.13 4.54 2.46
CA ASN A 62 -1.73 4.24 2.72
C ASN A 62 -1.38 2.78 2.40
N ILE A 63 -2.27 1.82 2.70
CA ILE A 63 -2.07 0.40 2.37
C ILE A 63 -1.94 0.23 0.85
N LEU A 64 -2.82 0.88 0.08
CA LEU A 64 -2.75 0.87 -1.38
C LEU A 64 -1.42 1.47 -1.88
N LYS A 65 -1.05 2.65 -1.38
CA LYS A 65 0.20 3.31 -1.75
C LYS A 65 1.43 2.46 -1.44
N GLN A 66 1.47 1.82 -0.27
CA GLN A 66 2.56 0.93 0.10
C GLN A 66 2.62 -0.31 -0.79
N GLY A 67 1.48 -0.94 -1.08
CA GLY A 67 1.43 -2.12 -1.96
C GLY A 67 1.91 -1.83 -3.38
N LEU A 68 1.59 -0.65 -3.92
CA LEU A 68 2.12 -0.20 -5.22
C LEU A 68 3.63 0.08 -5.14
N THR A 69 4.10 0.67 -4.04
CA THR A 69 5.53 0.95 -3.83
C THR A 69 6.33 -0.34 -3.75
N ASP A 70 5.84 -1.34 -3.00
CA ASP A 70 6.48 -2.66 -2.89
C ASP A 70 6.58 -3.35 -4.25
N LEU A 71 5.51 -3.28 -5.05
CA LEU A 71 5.49 -3.82 -6.42
C LEU A 71 6.54 -3.14 -7.31
N ILE A 72 6.59 -1.81 -7.30
CA ILE A 72 7.58 -1.05 -8.09
C ILE A 72 8.99 -1.40 -7.65
N ASN A 73 9.26 -1.46 -6.35
CA ASN A 73 10.59 -1.80 -5.83
C ASN A 73 11.03 -3.21 -6.26
N GLU A 74 10.13 -4.19 -6.24
CA GLU A 74 10.39 -5.52 -6.77
C GLU A 74 10.77 -5.48 -8.26
N THR A 75 10.03 -4.74 -9.09
CA THR A 75 10.33 -4.60 -10.52
C THR A 75 11.69 -3.93 -10.76
N MET A 76 12.02 -2.88 -10.00
CA MET A 76 13.30 -2.16 -10.12
C MET A 76 14.49 -3.03 -9.68
N ASN A 77 14.30 -3.84 -8.64
CA ASN A 77 15.32 -4.78 -8.17
C ASN A 77 15.63 -5.86 -9.21
N LEU A 78 14.62 -6.31 -9.96
CA LEU A 78 14.81 -7.29 -11.04
C LEU A 78 15.54 -6.69 -12.24
N TRP A 79 15.16 -5.47 -12.64
CA TRP A 79 15.87 -4.73 -13.69
C TRP A 79 17.36 -4.53 -13.35
N SER A 80 17.64 -4.15 -12.10
CA SER A 80 19.01 -3.95 -11.59
C SER A 80 19.86 -5.24 -11.59
N ARG A 81 19.24 -6.42 -11.61
CA ARG A 81 19.92 -7.73 -11.67
C ARG A 81 20.12 -8.23 -13.10
N GLY A 82 19.73 -7.47 -14.12
CA GLY A 82 19.89 -7.84 -15.53
C GLY A 82 18.85 -8.85 -16.04
N ASP A 83 17.80 -9.16 -15.26
CA ASP A 83 16.73 -10.07 -15.66
C ASP A 83 15.65 -9.31 -16.45
N SER A 84 15.85 -9.22 -17.77
CA SER A 84 14.94 -8.50 -18.68
C SER A 84 13.62 -9.25 -18.94
N THR A 85 13.54 -10.52 -18.58
CA THR A 85 12.39 -11.41 -18.85
C THR A 85 11.17 -11.10 -17.99
N VAL A 86 11.34 -10.44 -16.83
CA VAL A 86 10.25 -10.21 -15.86
C VAL A 86 9.40 -8.97 -16.17
N ILE A 87 9.88 -8.06 -17.02
CA ILE A 87 9.18 -6.79 -17.30
C ILE A 87 7.88 -7.04 -18.07
N LEU A 88 7.87 -7.97 -19.03
CA LEU A 88 6.71 -8.24 -19.89
C LEU A 88 5.51 -8.81 -19.12
N LEU A 89 5.74 -9.71 -18.17
CA LEU A 89 4.67 -10.31 -17.34
C LEU A 89 4.03 -9.32 -16.35
N SER A 90 4.78 -8.27 -15.95
CA SER A 90 4.28 -7.24 -15.03
C SER A 90 3.33 -6.25 -15.71
N TRP A 91 3.60 -5.89 -16.97
CA TRP A 91 2.77 -4.94 -17.73
C TRP A 91 1.38 -5.51 -18.08
N GLU A 92 1.29 -6.81 -18.38
CA GLU A 92 0.01 -7.49 -18.61
C GLU A 92 -0.88 -7.55 -17.35
N SER A 93 -0.26 -7.51 -16.16
CA SER A 93 -0.97 -7.55 -14.87
C SER A 93 -1.35 -6.17 -14.31
N ILE A 94 -0.82 -5.09 -14.90
CA ILE A 94 -1.01 -3.69 -14.48
C ILE A 94 -1.86 -2.92 -15.52
N SER A 95 -2.07 -3.48 -16.72
CA SER A 95 -3.01 -2.93 -17.71
C SER A 95 -4.45 -2.98 -17.17
N PRO A 96 -5.25 -1.89 -17.34
CA PRO A 96 -6.66 -1.86 -16.97
C PRO A 96 -7.52 -2.91 -17.66
#